data_AF-A0A3C0HU33-F1
#
_entry.id   AF-A0A3C0HU33-F1
#
_cell.length_a   1.000
_cell.length_b   1.000
_cell.length_c   1.000
_cell.angle_alpha   90.00
_cell.angle_beta   90.00
_cell.angle_gamma   90.00
#
_symmetry.space_group_name_H-M   'P 1'
#
loop_
_entity.id
_entity.type
_entity.pdbx_description
1 polymer ?
#
loop_
_entity_poly.entity_id
_entity_poly.type
_entity_poly.pdbx_seq_one_letter_code
_entity_poly.pdbx_strand_id
1 'polypeptide(L)'
;ILVPADLVPVGAVATEPRGLRTRIELGTGEIVVERWLTDTGSTLAARTPEGWRTISIGRRDDLFTVGDLVDLHHAVDGRRITADALVVMASDADLGVAVPADVVGDVVRASGQAGVVPALSG
;
A
#
# COMPACT_ATOMS: atom_id res chain seq x y z
N ILE A 1 -15.04 29.52 13.34
CA ILE A 1 -13.93 29.31 14.29
C ILE A 1 -12.73 30.02 13.71
N LEU A 2 -12.26 31.08 14.35
CA LEU A 2 -11.07 31.83 13.91
C LEU A 2 -9.83 31.07 14.42
N VAL A 3 -9.03 30.56 13.48
CA VAL A 3 -7.75 29.91 13.82
C VAL A 3 -6.78 31.00 14.29
N PRO A 4 -6.08 30.83 15.42
CA PRO A 4 -5.08 31.78 15.90
C PRO A 4 -4.02 32.07 14.83
N ALA A 5 -3.68 33.36 14.63
CA ALA A 5 -2.83 33.82 13.52
C ALA A 5 -1.44 33.18 13.50
N ASP A 6 -0.91 32.83 14.68
CA ASP A 6 0.43 32.22 14.82
C ASP A 6 0.49 30.76 14.30
N LEU A 7 -0.68 30.15 14.07
CA LEU A 7 -0.80 28.81 13.49
C LEU A 7 -1.03 28.85 11.97
N VAL A 8 -1.07 30.03 11.37
CA VAL A 8 -1.30 30.22 9.94
C VAL A 8 0.05 30.35 9.24
N PRO A 9 0.47 29.36 8.42
CA PRO A 9 1.76 29.40 7.75
C PRO A 9 1.89 30.63 6.84
N VAL A 10 3.10 31.19 6.76
CA VAL A 10 3.41 32.27 5.80
C VAL A 10 3.08 31.80 4.39
N GLY A 11 2.11 32.47 3.75
CA GLY A 11 1.60 32.12 2.42
C GLY A 11 0.21 31.48 2.41
N ALA A 12 -0.42 31.24 3.57
CA ALA A 12 -1.80 30.80 3.62
C ALA A 12 -2.75 31.87 3.07
N VAL A 13 -3.54 31.51 2.07
CA VAL A 13 -4.50 32.41 1.41
C VAL A 13 -5.88 32.16 2.00
N ALA A 14 -6.49 33.19 2.60
CA ALA A 14 -7.80 33.11 3.27
C ALA A 14 -9.01 33.30 2.33
N THR A 15 -8.79 33.38 1.02
CA THR A 15 -9.88 33.50 0.05
C THR A 15 -10.64 32.20 -0.09
N GLU A 16 -11.97 32.27 -0.26
CA GLU A 16 -12.78 31.08 -0.55
C GLU A 16 -12.20 30.31 -1.75
N PRO A 17 -11.94 29.00 -1.62
CA PRO A 17 -11.36 28.21 -2.71
C PRO A 17 -12.34 28.17 -3.88
N ARG A 18 -11.90 28.68 -5.04
CA ARG A 18 -12.66 28.65 -6.32
C ARG A 18 -12.48 27.33 -7.10
N GLY A 19 -11.93 26.30 -6.45
CA GLY A 19 -11.70 24.99 -7.05
C GLY A 19 -12.97 24.14 -7.12
N LEU A 20 -12.99 23.17 -8.02
CA LEU A 20 -14.07 22.20 -8.14
C LEU A 20 -14.17 21.40 -6.82
N ARG A 21 -15.32 21.45 -6.15
CA ARG A 21 -15.60 20.62 -4.98
C ARG A 21 -15.97 19.21 -5.45
N THR A 22 -15.01 18.30 -5.47
CA THR A 22 -15.29 16.87 -5.61
C THR A 22 -15.78 16.34 -4.26
N ARG A 23 -16.98 15.76 -4.25
CA ARG A 23 -17.48 14.97 -3.13
C ARG A 23 -16.86 13.58 -3.23
N ILE A 24 -15.93 13.26 -2.34
CA ILE A 24 -15.47 11.89 -2.15
C ILE A 24 -16.43 11.28 -1.13
N GLU A 25 -17.29 10.38 -1.58
CA GLU A 25 -18.14 9.58 -0.68
C GLU A 25 -17.31 8.39 -0.22
N LEU A 26 -16.99 8.35 1.08
CA LEU A 26 -16.32 7.21 1.69
C LEU A 26 -17.39 6.19 2.10
N GLY A 27 -17.40 5.03 1.45
CA GLY A 27 -18.29 3.92 1.76
C GLY A 27 -17.90 3.18 3.03
N THR A 28 -18.83 2.40 3.59
CA THR A 28 -18.54 1.47 4.68
C THR A 28 -17.52 0.43 4.20
N GLY A 29 -16.30 0.48 4.76
CA GLY A 29 -15.16 -0.37 4.35
C GLY A 29 -13.95 0.41 3.81
N GLU A 30 -14.10 1.71 3.53
CA GLU A 30 -13.02 2.53 2.95
C GLU A 30 -12.04 3.11 4.00
N ILE A 31 -12.43 3.12 5.28
CA ILE A 31 -11.53 3.41 6.40
C ILE A 31 -11.37 2.12 7.21
N VAL A 32 -10.28 1.40 6.97
CA VAL A 32 -9.92 0.24 7.77
C VAL A 32 -9.24 0.75 9.04
N VAL A 33 -9.96 0.71 10.16
CA VAL A 33 -9.44 1.09 11.48
C VAL A 33 -8.52 -0.03 11.98
N GLU A 34 -7.32 0.28 12.45
CA GLU A 34 -6.30 -0.68 12.90
C GLU A 34 -6.83 -1.77 13.86
N ARG A 35 -7.77 -1.43 14.75
CA ARG A 35 -8.42 -2.38 15.68
C ARG A 35 -9.38 -3.37 15.01
N TRP A 36 -9.75 -3.14 13.76
CA TRP A 36 -10.62 -4.00 12.94
C TRP A 36 -9.81 -4.83 11.93
N LEU A 37 -8.51 -4.56 11.80
CA LEU A 37 -7.56 -5.50 11.20
C LEU A 37 -7.36 -6.64 12.19
N THR A 38 -8.28 -7.60 12.18
CA THR A 38 -8.15 -8.86 12.90
C THR A 38 -7.30 -9.83 12.09
N ASP A 39 -6.73 -10.85 12.74
CA ASP A 39 -6.02 -11.95 12.08
C ASP A 39 -6.95 -12.84 11.22
N THR A 40 -8.25 -12.48 11.14
CA THR A 40 -9.28 -13.18 10.38
C THR A 40 -9.77 -12.31 9.21
N GLY A 41 -9.19 -12.59 8.04
CA GLY A 41 -9.67 -12.40 6.66
C GLY A 41 -10.71 -11.31 6.37
N SER A 42 -10.26 -10.09 6.10
CA SER A 42 -10.91 -9.30 5.06
C SER A 42 -10.35 -9.76 3.71
N THR A 43 -11.24 -10.06 2.74
CA THR A 43 -10.83 -10.42 1.37
C THR A 43 -10.09 -9.28 0.65
N LEU A 44 -10.15 -8.07 1.20
CA LEU A 44 -9.61 -6.86 0.62
C LEU A 44 -8.27 -6.47 1.24
N ALA A 45 -8.10 -6.64 2.56
CA ALA A 45 -6.85 -6.28 3.25
C ALA A 45 -6.64 -7.00 4.61
N ALA A 46 -5.39 -7.18 5.00
CA ALA A 46 -4.95 -7.71 6.29
C ALA A 46 -3.98 -6.76 7.00
N ARG A 47 -3.72 -7.03 8.27
CA ARG A 47 -2.74 -6.28 9.06
C ARG A 47 -1.34 -6.49 8.49
N THR A 48 -0.59 -5.41 8.34
CA THR A 48 0.86 -5.50 8.09
C THR A 48 1.53 -6.04 9.35
N PRO A 49 2.33 -7.13 9.27
CA PRO A 49 3.05 -7.65 10.43
C PRO A 49 3.95 -6.58 11.08
N GLU A 50 4.14 -6.69 12.39
CA GLU A 50 5.06 -5.80 13.09
C GLU A 50 6.49 -5.94 12.53
N GLY A 51 7.18 -4.81 12.36
CA GLY A 51 8.52 -4.79 11.77
C GLY A 51 8.56 -4.95 10.24
N TRP A 52 7.40 -5.10 9.59
CA TRP A 52 7.29 -5.19 8.13
C TRP A 52 6.78 -3.87 7.55
N ARG A 53 6.89 -3.70 6.23
CA ARG A 53 6.40 -2.54 5.48
C ARG A 53 5.66 -3.01 4.25
N THR A 54 4.54 -2.36 3.97
CA THR A 54 3.70 -2.67 2.80
C THR A 54 4.14 -1.84 1.61
N ILE A 55 4.32 -2.51 0.48
CA ILE A 55 4.66 -1.92 -0.81
C ILE A 55 3.51 -2.22 -1.76
N SER A 56 3.02 -1.18 -2.45
CA SER A 56 2.04 -1.35 -3.52
C SER A 56 2.75 -1.74 -4.81
N ILE A 57 2.28 -2.81 -5.45
CA ILE A 57 2.74 -3.29 -6.75
C ILE A 57 1.55 -3.20 -7.70
N GLY A 58 1.64 -2.33 -8.71
CA GLY A 58 0.61 -2.21 -9.72
C GLY A 58 0.52 -3.48 -10.57
N ARG A 59 -0.63 -4.15 -10.54
CA ARG A 59 -0.85 -5.41 -11.26
C ARG A 59 -2.34 -5.64 -11.47
N ARG A 60 -2.69 -6.14 -12.67
CA ARG A 60 -4.05 -6.47 -13.07
C ARG A 60 -4.22 -7.98 -13.24
N ASP A 61 -4.21 -8.72 -12.14
CA ASP A 61 -4.73 -10.08 -12.13
C ASP A 61 -5.29 -10.49 -10.76
N ASP A 62 -6.12 -11.53 -10.79
CA ASP A 62 -6.83 -12.12 -9.66
C ASP A 62 -6.10 -13.34 -9.07
N LEU A 63 -4.80 -13.50 -9.39
CA LEU A 63 -4.03 -14.68 -9.01
C LEU A 63 -3.74 -14.74 -7.51
N PHE A 64 -3.69 -13.59 -6.84
CA PHE A 64 -3.34 -13.50 -5.43
C PHE A 64 -4.51 -13.10 -4.57
N THR A 65 -4.49 -13.63 -3.36
CA THR A 65 -5.45 -13.35 -2.31
C THR A 65 -4.73 -12.86 -1.07
N VAL A 66 -5.44 -12.08 -0.25
CA VAL A 66 -4.93 -11.64 1.05
C VAL A 66 -4.60 -12.86 1.90
N GLY A 67 -3.38 -12.91 2.42
CA GLY A 67 -2.85 -14.04 3.17
C GLY A 67 -1.85 -14.91 2.39
N ASP A 68 -1.76 -14.75 1.06
CA ASP A 68 -0.79 -15.50 0.27
C ASP A 68 0.65 -15.09 0.60
N LEU A 69 1.54 -16.09 0.60
CA LEU A 69 2.98 -15.87 0.64
C LEU A 69 3.52 -15.82 -0.79
N VAL A 70 4.29 -14.78 -1.10
CA VAL A 70 4.87 -14.55 -2.42
C VAL A 70 6.36 -14.28 -2.34
N ASP A 71 7.08 -14.81 -3.31
CA ASP A 71 8.45 -14.43 -3.59
C ASP A 71 8.45 -13.22 -4.52
N LEU A 72 9.22 -12.19 -4.19
CA LEU A 72 9.37 -11.00 -5.03
C LEU A 72 10.60 -11.13 -5.90
N HIS A 73 10.42 -11.02 -7.21
CA HIS A 73 11.48 -11.13 -8.20
C HIS A 73 11.66 -9.81 -8.95
N HIS A 74 12.89 -9.52 -9.34
CA HIS A 74 13.16 -8.39 -10.21
C HIS A 74 12.61 -8.66 -11.62
N ALA A 75 11.89 -7.71 -12.21
CA ALA A 75 11.08 -7.95 -13.41
C ALA A 75 11.88 -8.28 -14.68
N VAL A 76 13.16 -7.91 -14.74
CA VAL A 76 13.98 -8.06 -15.95
C VAL A 76 14.75 -9.37 -15.99
N ASP A 77 15.45 -9.67 -14.90
CA ASP A 77 16.38 -10.80 -14.81
C ASP A 77 15.81 -11.95 -13.98
N GLY A 78 14.60 -11.78 -13.40
CA GLY A 78 13.93 -12.80 -12.60
C GLY A 78 14.66 -13.14 -11.31
N ARG A 79 15.64 -12.32 -10.89
CA ARG A 79 16.38 -12.59 -9.65
C ARG A 79 15.48 -12.36 -8.45
N ARG A 80 15.43 -13.33 -7.53
CA ARG A 80 14.67 -13.18 -6.27
C ARG A 80 15.29 -12.08 -5.39
N ILE A 81 14.44 -11.20 -4.89
CA ILE A 81 14.76 -10.08 -4.00
C ILE A 81 14.49 -10.51 -2.56
N THR A 82 13.29 -11.01 -2.29
CA THR A 82 12.89 -11.56 -0.99
C THR A 82 11.96 -12.74 -1.19
N ALA A 83 11.96 -13.65 -0.22
CA ALA A 83 11.03 -14.77 -0.15
C ALA A 83 9.96 -14.51 0.91
N ASP A 84 8.87 -15.28 0.86
CA ASP A 84 7.82 -15.33 1.89
C ASP A 84 7.22 -13.95 2.26
N ALA A 85 7.13 -13.05 1.29
CA ALA A 85 6.46 -11.77 1.48
C ALA A 85 4.94 -11.99 1.56
N LEU A 86 4.23 -11.23 2.38
CA LEU A 86 2.81 -11.48 2.67
C LEU A 86 1.93 -10.55 1.85
N VAL A 87 0.98 -11.09 1.10
CA VAL A 87 -0.09 -10.29 0.49
C VAL A 87 -1.03 -9.80 1.59
N VAL A 88 -1.04 -8.48 1.82
CA VAL A 88 -1.87 -7.81 2.83
C VAL A 88 -2.94 -6.93 2.22
N MET A 89 -2.98 -6.77 0.90
CA MET A 89 -4.08 -6.15 0.18
C MET A 89 -4.11 -6.71 -1.23
N ALA A 90 -5.30 -7.02 -1.75
CA ALA A 90 -5.50 -7.43 -3.13
C ALA A 90 -6.67 -6.66 -3.72
N SER A 91 -6.46 -6.07 -4.90
CA SER A 91 -7.47 -5.36 -5.67
C SER A 91 -7.24 -5.60 -7.16
N ASP A 92 -8.22 -5.24 -7.99
CA ASP A 92 -8.13 -5.40 -9.45
C ASP A 92 -6.99 -4.60 -10.11
N ALA A 93 -6.42 -3.61 -9.41
CA ALA A 93 -5.41 -2.71 -9.95
C ALA A 93 -4.04 -2.84 -9.27
N ASP A 94 -4.04 -3.18 -7.97
CA ASP A 94 -2.86 -3.14 -7.13
C ASP A 94 -2.84 -4.31 -6.14
N LEU A 95 -1.62 -4.78 -5.87
CA LEU A 95 -1.30 -5.75 -4.82
C LEU A 95 -0.48 -5.05 -3.73
N GLY A 96 -0.99 -5.03 -2.50
CA GLY A 96 -0.22 -4.60 -1.33
C GLY A 96 0.52 -5.79 -0.73
N VAL A 97 1.86 -5.77 -0.83
CA VAL A 97 2.71 -6.84 -0.31
C VAL A 97 3.53 -6.30 0.86
N ALA A 98 3.41 -6.93 2.02
CA ALA A 98 4.23 -6.68 3.18
C ALA A 98 5.56 -7.44 3.06
N VAL A 99 6.66 -6.73 3.30
CA VAL A 99 8.01 -7.27 3.33
C VAL A 99 8.72 -6.88 4.63
N PRO A 100 9.74 -7.64 5.08
CA PRO A 100 10.61 -7.21 6.17
C PRO A 100 11.20 -5.81 5.94
N ALA A 101 11.31 -4.99 6.99
CA ALA A 101 11.76 -3.60 6.84
C ALA A 101 13.17 -3.44 6.26
N ASP A 102 14.05 -4.42 6.48
CA ASP A 102 15.42 -4.45 5.99
C ASP A 102 15.53 -4.66 4.47
N VAL A 103 14.55 -5.32 3.84
CA VAL A 103 14.55 -5.56 2.38
C VAL A 103 13.82 -4.47 1.58
N VAL A 104 13.13 -3.53 2.24
CA VAL A 104 12.34 -2.47 1.58
C VAL A 104 13.17 -1.67 0.58
N GLY A 105 14.41 -1.32 0.95
CA GLY A 105 15.30 -0.55 0.07
C GLY A 105 15.61 -1.25 -1.24
N ASP A 106 15.72 -2.59 -1.20
CA ASP A 106 16.00 -3.39 -2.39
C ASP A 106 14.78 -3.54 -3.27
N VAL A 107 13.60 -3.72 -2.68
CA VAL A 107 12.32 -3.76 -3.41
C VAL A 107 12.03 -2.41 -4.07
N VAL A 108 12.20 -1.29 -3.35
CA VAL A 108 11.99 0.05 -3.91
C VAL A 108 12.97 0.33 -5.05
N ARG A 109 14.23 -0.06 -4.91
CA ARG A 109 15.24 0.10 -5.98
C ARG A 109 14.86 -0.72 -7.21
N ALA A 110 14.45 -1.97 -7.04
CA ALA A 110 13.98 -2.83 -8.13
C ALA A 110 12.74 -2.23 -8.84
N SER A 111 11.76 -1.78 -8.06
CA SER A 111 10.55 -1.12 -8.57
C SER A 111 10.88 0.13 -9.39
N GLY A 112 11.85 0.93 -8.95
CA GLY A 112 12.28 2.13 -9.67
C GLY A 112 13.11 1.88 -10.93
N GLN A 113 13.73 0.70 -11.07
CA GLN A 113 14.53 0.34 -12.23
C GLN A 113 13.69 -0.25 -13.35
N ALA A 114 12.92 -1.30 -13.04
CA ALA A 114 12.15 -2.01 -14.06
C ALA A 114 10.87 -2.67 -13.52
N GLY A 115 10.65 -2.65 -12.21
CA GLY A 115 9.49 -3.26 -11.58
C GLY A 115 9.83 -4.52 -10.79
N VAL A 116 8.82 -5.03 -10.09
CA VAL A 116 8.88 -6.21 -9.25
C VAL A 116 7.73 -7.13 -9.64
N VAL A 117 8.02 -8.43 -9.78
CA VAL A 117 7.04 -9.46 -10.12
C VAL A 117 6.86 -10.37 -8.90
N PRO A 118 5.69 -10.36 -8.26
CA PRO A 118 5.35 -11.36 -7.26
C PRO A 118 5.02 -12.70 -7.92
N ALA A 119 5.43 -13.79 -7.27
CA ALA A 119 5.08 -15.17 -7.62
C ALA A 119 4.71 -15.91 -6.33
N LEU A 120 3.72 -16.82 -6.38
CA LEU A 120 3.36 -17.64 -5.22
C LEU A 120 4.60 -18.39 -4.71
N SER A 121 4.82 -18.37 -3.41
CA SER A 121 5.91 -19.11 -2.77
C SER A 121 5.60 -20.60 -2.85
N GLY A 122 6.60 -21.40 -3.19
CA GLY A 122 6.49 -22.86 -3.31
C GLY A 122 7.08 -23.60 -2.12
#